data_AF-A0A519CKR3-F1
#
_entry.id   AF-A0A519CKR3-F1
#
_cell.length_a   1.000
_cell.length_b   1.000
_cell.length_c   1.000
_cell.angle_alpha   90.00
_cell.angle_beta   90.00
_cell.angle_gamma   90.00
#
_symmetry.space_group_name_H-M   'P 1'
#
loop_
_entity.id
_entity.type
_entity.pdbx_description
1 polymer ?
#
loop_
_entity_poly.entity_id
_entity_poly.type
_entity_poly.pdbx_seq_one_letter_code
_entity_poly.pdbx_strand_id
1 'polypeptide(L)'
;MLLHCNSTYPAPVELLNLNLIPILKEKFNVPIGYSGHETGIIASVTSTNMGGVVIERHITLDKKMEGLDQSSSLEPDQFKKMVEFIRESEKAKGTQQKKMTRGEILQREVLGKSVICASDIQIDEIFSEKNIEVKSPARGLSPQYFYELLGKKSNRVIKRGEYLQLEDLS
;
A
#
# COMPACT_ATOMS: atom_id res chain seq x y z
N MET A 1 -29.69 10.73 4.50
CA MET A 1 -28.49 10.53 3.65
C MET A 1 -28.21 11.83 2.92
N LEU A 2 -26.94 12.20 2.76
CA LEU A 2 -26.52 13.41 2.04
C LEU A 2 -25.54 13.02 0.93
N LEU A 3 -25.52 13.76 -0.18
CA LEU A 3 -24.50 13.61 -1.21
C LEU A 3 -23.59 14.83 -1.21
N HIS A 4 -22.29 14.60 -1.03
CA HIS A 4 -21.28 15.62 -1.28
C HIS A 4 -21.23 15.91 -2.78
N CYS A 5 -21.17 17.19 -3.15
CA CYS A 5 -21.29 17.62 -4.54
C CYS A 5 -20.54 18.93 -4.77
N ASN A 6 -19.93 19.06 -5.95
CA ASN A 6 -19.53 20.35 -6.52
C ASN A 6 -20.42 20.63 -7.75
N SER A 7 -21.19 21.72 -7.71
CA SER A 7 -22.19 22.06 -8.73
C SER A 7 -21.62 22.81 -9.94
N THR A 8 -20.42 22.47 -10.39
CA THR A 8 -19.81 22.98 -11.63
C THR A 8 -19.79 21.90 -12.71
N TYR A 9 -20.03 22.28 -13.97
CA TYR A 9 -20.27 21.35 -15.07
C TYR A 9 -19.38 21.71 -16.27
N PRO A 10 -18.28 20.96 -16.53
CA PRO A 10 -17.72 19.91 -15.69
C PRO A 10 -16.98 20.48 -14.47
N ALA A 11 -17.00 19.74 -13.36
CA ALA A 11 -16.28 20.11 -12.15
C ALA A 11 -14.78 19.79 -12.27
N PRO A 12 -13.88 20.78 -12.07
CA PRO A 12 -12.44 20.52 -12.01
C PRO A 12 -12.11 19.62 -10.81
N VAL A 13 -11.27 18.61 -11.02
CA VAL A 13 -10.98 17.56 -10.03
C VAL A 13 -10.38 18.16 -8.74
N GLU A 14 -9.54 19.18 -8.90
CA GLU A 14 -8.88 19.92 -7.82
C GLU A 14 -9.86 20.69 -6.92
N LEU A 15 -11.08 20.97 -7.39
CA LEU A 15 -12.11 21.71 -6.64
C LEU A 15 -13.15 20.80 -5.97
N LEU A 16 -13.07 19.48 -6.15
CA LEU A 16 -14.09 18.56 -5.66
C LEU A 16 -14.09 18.42 -4.14
N ASN A 17 -12.94 18.61 -3.48
CA ASN A 17 -12.80 18.56 -2.02
C ASN A 17 -13.44 17.33 -1.34
N LEU A 18 -13.11 16.12 -1.82
CA LEU A 18 -13.69 14.85 -1.35
C LEU A 18 -13.38 14.52 0.12
N ASN A 19 -12.39 15.18 0.72
CA ASN A 19 -12.10 15.08 2.16
C ASN A 19 -13.27 15.57 3.05
N LEU A 20 -14.25 16.28 2.48
CA LEU A 20 -15.47 16.63 3.20
C LEU A 20 -16.36 15.42 3.49
N ILE A 21 -16.28 14.32 2.73
CA ILE A 21 -17.13 13.13 2.93
C ILE A 21 -17.05 12.59 4.37
N PRO A 22 -15.86 12.28 4.94
CA PRO A 22 -15.77 11.83 6.33
C PRO A 22 -16.19 12.92 7.33
N ILE A 23 -15.88 14.19 7.07
CA ILE A 23 -16.26 15.32 7.94
C ILE A 23 -17.78 15.48 8.01
N LEU A 24 -18.47 15.40 6.87
CA LEU A 24 -19.93 15.46 6.79
C LEU A 24 -20.57 14.27 7.50
N LYS A 25 -19.96 13.08 7.41
CA LYS A 25 -20.43 11.88 8.08
C LYS A 25 -20.38 12.03 9.60
N GLU A 26 -19.27 12.55 10.13
CA GLU A 26 -19.11 12.85 11.56
C GLU A 26 -20.09 13.93 12.02
N LYS A 27 -20.17 15.04 11.27
CA LYS A 27 -21.00 16.20 11.64
C LYS A 27 -22.49 15.89 11.68
N PHE A 28 -23.00 15.16 10.69
CA PHE A 28 -24.43 14.93 10.52
C PHE A 28 -24.88 13.55 11.01
N ASN A 29 -23.96 12.65 11.35
CA ASN A 29 -24.23 11.29 11.78
C ASN A 29 -25.21 10.53 10.88
N VAL A 30 -25.09 10.73 9.56
CA VAL A 30 -25.88 10.05 8.52
C VAL A 30 -24.95 9.51 7.44
N PRO A 31 -25.38 8.50 6.65
CA PRO A 31 -24.62 8.08 5.50
C PRO A 31 -24.40 9.23 4.51
N ILE A 32 -23.17 9.35 4.02
CA ILE A 32 -22.75 10.34 3.02
C ILE A 32 -22.39 9.60 1.74
N GLY A 33 -22.88 10.08 0.60
CA GLY A 33 -22.46 9.66 -0.73
C GLY A 33 -21.79 10.80 -1.50
N TYR A 34 -21.64 10.61 -2.80
CA TYR A 34 -21.03 11.55 -3.73
C TYR A 34 -21.88 11.68 -4.98
N SER A 35 -22.17 12.91 -5.39
CA SER A 35 -22.77 13.24 -6.69
C SER A 35 -21.73 14.02 -7.49
N GLY A 36 -21.30 13.43 -8.61
CA GLY A 36 -20.17 13.90 -9.38
C GLY A 36 -20.57 14.56 -10.70
N HIS A 37 -19.93 15.69 -11.00
CA HIS A 37 -20.06 16.43 -12.26
C HIS A 37 -18.71 16.62 -12.97
N GLU A 38 -17.66 15.92 -12.55
CA GLU A 38 -16.36 15.87 -13.22
C GLU A 38 -16.43 15.07 -14.53
N THR A 39 -15.43 15.18 -15.42
CA THR A 39 -15.38 14.42 -16.69
C THR A 39 -14.97 12.96 -16.54
N GLY A 40 -14.15 12.65 -15.53
CA GLY A 40 -13.54 11.33 -15.32
C GLY A 40 -14.23 10.50 -14.23
N ILE A 41 -13.62 9.35 -13.91
CA ILE A 41 -14.15 8.41 -12.90
C ILE A 41 -13.35 8.40 -11.60
N ILE A 42 -12.18 9.06 -11.58
CA ILE A 42 -11.23 8.98 -10.46
C ILE A 42 -11.83 9.52 -9.16
N ALA A 43 -12.62 10.58 -9.24
CA ALA A 43 -13.29 11.17 -8.08
C ALA A 43 -14.37 10.24 -7.51
N SER A 44 -15.15 9.58 -8.38
CA SER A 44 -16.11 8.55 -7.98
C SER A 44 -15.43 7.42 -7.19
N VAL A 45 -14.33 6.85 -7.69
CA VAL A 45 -13.56 5.81 -6.98
C VAL A 45 -12.96 6.34 -5.67
N THR A 46 -12.43 7.57 -5.69
CA THR A 46 -11.83 8.20 -4.51
C THR A 46 -12.87 8.44 -3.41
N SER A 47 -14.05 8.92 -3.77
CA SER A 47 -15.14 9.19 -2.84
C SER A 47 -15.63 7.94 -2.12
N THR A 48 -15.69 6.78 -2.79
CA THR A 48 -15.96 5.48 -2.14
C THR A 48 -14.92 5.17 -1.08
N ASN A 49 -13.64 5.39 -1.38
CA ASN A 49 -12.55 5.13 -0.44
C ASN A 49 -12.56 6.08 0.77
N MET A 50 -13.07 7.30 0.59
CA MET A 50 -13.32 8.29 1.66
C MET A 50 -14.57 7.99 2.52
N GLY A 51 -15.29 6.90 2.23
CA GLY A 51 -16.46 6.46 3.00
C GLY A 51 -17.80 6.81 2.36
N GLY A 52 -17.81 7.25 1.10
CA GLY A 52 -19.02 7.44 0.31
C GLY A 52 -19.79 6.13 0.12
N VAL A 53 -21.07 6.12 0.49
CA VAL A 53 -21.93 4.91 0.42
C VAL A 53 -22.81 4.84 -0.83
N VAL A 54 -22.95 5.96 -1.54
CA VAL A 54 -23.72 6.09 -2.78
C VAL A 54 -22.89 6.94 -3.73
N ILE A 55 -22.84 6.55 -5.01
CA ILE A 55 -22.17 7.28 -6.09
C ILE A 55 -23.22 7.60 -7.14
N GLU A 56 -23.40 8.88 -7.44
CA GLU A 56 -24.30 9.39 -8.46
C GLU A 56 -23.50 10.07 -9.57
N ARG A 57 -23.80 9.72 -10.82
CA ARG A 57 -23.14 10.21 -12.02
C ARG A 57 -24.14 10.29 -13.16
N HIS A 58 -24.03 11.34 -13.97
CA HIS A 58 -24.78 11.43 -15.22
C HIS A 58 -24.26 10.39 -16.22
N ILE A 59 -25.17 9.82 -17.02
CA ILE A 59 -24.84 8.88 -18.09
C ILE A 59 -25.42 9.39 -19.41
N THR A 60 -24.66 9.25 -20.49
CA THR A 60 -25.07 9.61 -21.85
C THR A 60 -24.69 8.50 -22.83
N LEU A 61 -25.31 8.48 -24.00
CA LEU A 61 -24.92 7.57 -25.09
C LEU A 61 -23.71 8.09 -25.88
N ASP A 62 -23.60 9.41 -26.02
CA ASP A 62 -22.49 10.08 -26.72
C ASP A 62 -22.36 11.51 -26.17
N LYS A 63 -21.16 11.86 -25.69
CA LYS A 63 -20.85 13.20 -25.16
C LYS A 63 -20.95 14.33 -26.18
N LYS A 64 -21.04 14.01 -27.48
CA LYS A 64 -21.21 14.97 -28.57
C LYS A 64 -22.67 15.31 -28.85
N MET A 65 -23.62 14.63 -28.21
CA MET A 65 -25.04 14.96 -28.32
C MET A 65 -25.32 16.37 -27.79
N GLU A 66 -26.44 16.96 -28.16
CA GLU A 66 -26.88 18.23 -27.61
C GLU A 66 -27.29 18.08 -26.13
N GLY A 67 -27.02 19.12 -25.34
CA GLY A 67 -27.35 19.17 -23.92
C GLY A 67 -26.22 19.75 -23.07
N LEU A 68 -26.59 20.44 -21.99
CA LEU A 68 -25.64 21.15 -21.13
C LEU A 68 -24.76 20.19 -20.31
N ASP A 69 -25.28 19.01 -19.96
CA ASP A 69 -24.60 18.05 -19.07
C ASP A 69 -23.79 16.98 -19.81
N GLN A 70 -23.71 17.06 -21.14
CA GLN A 70 -23.07 16.02 -21.95
C GLN A 70 -21.58 15.91 -21.65
N SER A 71 -20.92 17.05 -21.44
CA SER A 71 -19.49 17.11 -21.13
C SER A 71 -19.14 16.50 -19.76
N SER A 72 -20.04 16.57 -18.77
CA SER A 72 -19.84 16.02 -17.42
C SER A 72 -20.36 14.58 -17.26
N SER A 73 -21.16 14.09 -18.22
CA SER A 73 -21.71 12.73 -18.21
C SER A 73 -20.63 11.65 -18.43
N LEU A 74 -20.96 10.39 -18.15
CA LEU A 74 -20.17 9.23 -18.53
C LEU A 74 -20.85 8.49 -19.69
N GLU A 75 -20.06 8.00 -20.64
CA GLU A 75 -20.56 7.05 -21.63
C GLU A 75 -20.68 5.64 -21.03
N PRO A 76 -21.40 4.69 -21.65
CA PRO A 76 -21.67 3.39 -21.04
C PRO A 76 -20.39 2.62 -20.64
N ASP A 77 -19.36 2.65 -21.48
CA ASP A 77 -18.06 2.01 -21.18
C ASP A 77 -17.33 2.69 -20.01
N GLN A 78 -17.42 4.02 -19.91
CA GLN A 78 -16.84 4.78 -18.81
C GLN A 78 -17.58 4.51 -17.49
N PHE A 79 -18.90 4.41 -17.54
CA PHE A 79 -19.73 4.07 -16.38
C PHE A 79 -19.46 2.63 -15.93
N LYS A 80 -19.36 1.68 -16.86
CA LYS A 80 -18.96 0.30 -16.55
C LYS A 80 -17.60 0.26 -15.88
N LYS A 81 -16.61 0.95 -16.44
CA LYS A 81 -15.25 1.04 -15.87
C LYS A 81 -15.23 1.67 -14.48
N MET A 82 -16.07 2.67 -14.24
CA MET A 82 -16.24 3.26 -12.90
C MET A 82 -16.71 2.21 -11.89
N VAL A 83 -17.75 1.43 -12.23
CA VAL A 83 -18.26 0.37 -11.36
C VAL A 83 -17.19 -0.70 -11.12
N GLU A 84 -16.48 -1.14 -12.17
CA GLU A 84 -15.37 -2.10 -12.06
C GLU A 84 -14.30 -1.60 -11.07
N PHE A 85 -13.82 -0.36 -11.25
CA PHE A 85 -12.78 0.21 -10.40
C PHE A 85 -13.25 0.48 -8.97
N ILE A 86 -14.52 0.82 -8.76
CA ILE A 86 -15.10 0.88 -7.40
C ILE A 86 -14.97 -0.48 -6.73
N ARG A 87 -15.40 -1.56 -7.41
CA ARG A 87 -15.36 -2.93 -6.85
C ARG A 87 -13.94 -3.46 -6.66
N GLU A 88 -13.01 -3.12 -7.56
CA GLU A 88 -11.59 -3.45 -7.37
C GLU A 88 -10.98 -2.68 -6.20
N SER A 89 -11.32 -1.40 -6.05
CA SER A 89 -10.81 -0.58 -4.94
C SER A 89 -11.29 -1.09 -3.58
N GLU A 90 -12.54 -1.56 -3.48
CA GLU A 90 -13.08 -2.18 -2.26
C GLU A 90 -12.29 -3.43 -1.86
N LYS A 91 -11.90 -4.26 -2.84
CA LYS A 91 -11.04 -5.43 -2.60
C LYS A 91 -9.62 -5.00 -2.19
N ALA A 92 -9.08 -3.98 -2.84
CA ALA A 92 -7.73 -3.49 -2.60
C ALA A 92 -7.57 -2.78 -1.25
N LYS A 93 -8.64 -2.18 -0.71
CA LYS A 93 -8.65 -1.48 0.58
C LYS A 93 -8.17 -2.35 1.74
N GLY A 94 -8.39 -3.66 1.67
CA GLY A 94 -7.85 -4.62 2.64
C GLY A 94 -8.36 -4.42 4.06
N THR A 95 -7.50 -4.69 5.05
CA THR A 95 -7.83 -4.59 6.49
C THR A 95 -6.83 -3.70 7.21
N GLN A 96 -7.17 -3.23 8.41
CA GLN A 96 -6.28 -2.41 9.24
C GLN A 96 -5.12 -3.20 9.88
N GLN A 97 -5.02 -4.51 9.66
CA GLN A 97 -3.97 -5.34 10.24
C GLN A 97 -2.87 -5.60 9.20
N LYS A 98 -1.64 -5.15 9.48
CA LYS A 98 -0.48 -5.54 8.67
C LYS A 98 -0.15 -7.01 8.95
N LYS A 99 -0.35 -7.85 7.94
CA LYS A 99 0.09 -9.24 7.91
C LYS A 99 0.92 -9.44 6.65
N MET A 100 1.95 -10.28 6.74
CA MET A 100 2.64 -10.74 5.54
C MET A 100 1.73 -11.72 4.81
N THR A 101 1.55 -11.52 3.52
CA THR A 101 0.95 -12.49 2.63
C THR A 101 1.86 -13.71 2.49
N ARG A 102 1.31 -14.84 2.05
CA ARG A 102 2.10 -16.03 1.73
C ARG A 102 3.20 -15.71 0.71
N GLY A 103 2.90 -14.87 -0.28
CA GLY A 103 3.88 -14.40 -1.26
C GLY A 103 5.01 -13.59 -0.62
N GLU A 104 4.69 -12.66 0.28
CA GLU A 104 5.70 -11.88 1.03
C GLU A 104 6.59 -12.79 1.91
N ILE A 105 6.03 -13.82 2.56
CA ILE A 105 6.82 -14.77 3.37
C ILE A 105 7.82 -15.54 2.50
N LEU A 106 7.36 -16.12 1.39
CA LEU A 106 8.22 -16.84 0.45
C LEU A 106 9.31 -15.94 -0.14
N GLN A 107 8.96 -14.69 -0.47
CA GLN A 107 9.94 -13.72 -0.97
C GLN A 107 10.93 -13.30 0.12
N ARG A 108 10.51 -13.20 1.38
CA ARG A 108 11.41 -12.91 2.50
C ARG A 108 12.45 -14.02 2.68
N GLU A 109 12.09 -15.29 2.49
CA GLU A 109 13.06 -16.39 2.57
C GLU A 109 14.17 -16.26 1.52
N VAL A 110 13.83 -15.83 0.29
CA VAL A 110 14.79 -15.74 -0.82
C VAL A 110 15.55 -14.41 -0.83
N LEU A 111 14.83 -13.29 -0.70
CA LEU A 111 15.37 -11.93 -0.84
C LEU A 111 15.78 -11.31 0.48
N GLY A 112 15.25 -11.82 1.59
CA GLY A 112 15.66 -11.39 2.92
C GLY A 112 17.15 -11.59 3.12
N LYS A 113 17.66 -10.89 4.13
CA LYS A 113 19.09 -10.79 4.39
C LYS A 113 19.42 -11.50 5.69
N SER A 114 20.65 -11.98 5.79
CA SER A 114 21.24 -12.55 6.99
C SER A 114 22.68 -12.06 7.14
N VAL A 115 23.16 -12.06 8.39
CA VAL A 115 24.58 -11.87 8.67
C VAL A 115 25.33 -13.15 8.31
N ILE A 116 26.40 -13.02 7.55
CA ILE A 116 27.22 -14.12 7.01
C ILE A 116 28.69 -13.82 7.28
N CYS A 117 29.50 -14.86 7.45
CA CYS A 117 30.93 -14.68 7.66
C CYS A 117 31.62 -14.33 6.33
N ALA A 118 32.30 -13.18 6.30
CA ALA A 118 33.10 -12.71 5.17
C ALA A 118 34.47 -13.41 5.09
N SER A 119 34.96 -13.94 6.22
CA SER A 119 36.17 -14.75 6.36
C SER A 119 35.94 -15.91 7.35
N ASP A 120 36.88 -16.84 7.45
CA ASP A 120 36.88 -17.82 8.55
C ASP A 120 37.04 -17.08 9.89
N ILE A 121 36.30 -17.50 10.92
CA ILE A 121 36.30 -16.94 12.28
C ILE A 121 36.62 -18.07 13.26
N GLN A 122 37.62 -17.88 14.11
CA GLN A 122 37.98 -18.86 15.15
C GLN A 122 37.19 -18.65 16.45
N ILE A 123 37.24 -19.65 17.34
CA ILE A 123 36.74 -19.47 18.72
C ILE A 123 37.47 -18.30 19.39
N ASP A 124 36.75 -17.53 20.20
CA ASP A 124 37.20 -16.30 20.88
C ASP A 124 37.58 -15.12 19.96
N GLU A 125 37.50 -15.28 18.64
CA GLU A 125 37.73 -14.19 17.69
C GLU A 125 36.57 -13.18 17.75
N ILE A 126 36.89 -11.89 17.62
CA ILE A 126 35.92 -10.81 17.72
C ILE A 126 35.20 -10.59 16.38
N PHE A 127 33.87 -10.57 16.39
CA PHE A 127 33.09 -10.14 15.24
C PHE A 127 33.31 -8.65 14.94
N SER A 128 33.60 -8.34 13.68
CA SER A 128 33.91 -7.00 13.19
C SER A 128 33.38 -6.81 11.78
N GLU A 129 33.23 -5.56 11.33
CA GLU A 129 32.80 -5.24 9.95
C GLU A 129 33.71 -5.83 8.86
N LYS A 130 34.89 -6.35 9.22
CA LYS A 130 35.84 -6.98 8.30
C LYS A 130 35.59 -8.47 8.10
N ASN A 131 35.06 -9.17 9.12
CA ASN A 131 34.89 -10.63 9.09
C ASN A 131 33.41 -11.06 9.03
N ILE A 132 32.46 -10.13 9.13
CA ILE A 132 31.04 -10.38 8.85
C ILE A 132 30.51 -9.40 7.81
N GLU A 133 29.54 -9.86 7.03
CA GLU A 133 28.84 -9.05 6.03
C GLU A 133 27.35 -9.43 6.00
N VAL A 134 26.54 -8.74 5.19
CA VAL A 134 25.11 -9.00 5.07
C VAL A 134 24.78 -9.46 3.65
N LYS A 135 24.26 -10.67 3.51
CA LYS A 135 23.87 -11.26 2.21
C LYS A 135 22.51 -11.94 2.29
N SER A 136 21.88 -12.13 1.13
CA SER A 136 20.71 -13.00 1.00
C SER A 136 21.16 -14.47 0.87
N PRO A 137 20.27 -15.46 1.05
CA PRO A 137 18.90 -15.42 1.61
C PRO A 137 18.83 -15.18 3.13
N ALA A 138 17.60 -15.01 3.66
CA ALA A 138 17.32 -14.93 5.10
C ALA A 138 17.36 -16.32 5.76
N ARG A 139 18.54 -16.92 5.84
CA ARG A 139 18.78 -18.27 6.40
C ARG A 139 19.45 -18.29 7.77
N GLY A 140 19.93 -17.16 8.23
CA GLY A 140 20.51 -17.00 9.56
C GLY A 140 20.13 -15.69 10.19
N LEU A 141 20.97 -15.23 11.10
CA LEU A 141 20.77 -14.09 11.97
C LEU A 141 20.31 -12.86 11.19
N SER A 142 19.19 -12.28 11.64
CA SER A 142 18.64 -11.06 11.05
C SER A 142 19.69 -9.94 11.13
N PRO A 143 19.93 -9.17 10.05
CA PRO A 143 20.86 -8.03 10.07
C PRO A 143 20.53 -6.94 11.08
N GLN A 144 19.32 -6.96 11.67
CA GLN A 144 18.99 -6.09 12.80
C GLN A 144 19.93 -6.30 14.00
N TYR A 145 20.52 -7.50 14.11
CA TYR A 145 21.48 -7.85 15.17
C TYR A 145 22.94 -7.59 14.77
N PHE A 146 23.20 -7.05 13.57
CA PHE A 146 24.57 -6.86 13.07
C PHE A 146 25.42 -6.04 14.05
N TYR A 147 24.90 -4.91 14.54
CA TYR A 147 25.63 -4.06 15.48
C TYR A 147 25.70 -4.63 16.90
N GLU A 148 24.73 -5.46 17.30
CA GLU A 148 24.78 -6.17 18.59
C GLU A 148 25.88 -7.24 18.61
N LEU A 149 26.14 -7.83 17.44
CA LEU A 149 27.16 -8.84 17.26
C LEU A 149 28.58 -8.25 17.28
N LEU A 150 28.76 -7.02 16.78
CA LEU A 150 30.08 -6.38 16.74
C LEU A 150 30.71 -6.29 18.13
N GLY A 151 31.98 -6.68 18.25
CA GLY A 151 32.70 -6.66 19.52
C GLY A 151 32.48 -7.91 20.39
N LYS A 152 31.50 -8.77 20.07
CA LYS A 152 31.34 -10.08 20.72
C LYS A 152 32.38 -11.06 20.20
N LYS A 153 32.68 -12.05 21.04
CA LYS A 153 33.57 -13.17 20.70
C LYS A 153 32.77 -14.34 20.14
N SER A 154 33.29 -14.99 19.12
CA SER A 154 32.69 -16.22 18.60
C SER A 154 32.84 -17.37 19.60
N ASN A 155 31.76 -18.11 19.84
CA ASN A 155 31.75 -19.28 20.71
C ASN A 155 32.10 -20.60 19.97
N ARG A 156 32.30 -20.53 18.66
CA ARG A 156 32.64 -21.68 17.80
C ARG A 156 33.49 -21.25 16.61
N VAL A 157 34.03 -22.23 15.90
CA VAL A 157 34.64 -22.00 14.58
C VAL A 157 33.52 -21.81 13.55
N ILE A 158 33.64 -20.78 12.70
CA ILE A 158 32.68 -20.44 11.66
C ILE A 158 33.43 -20.23 10.35
N LYS A 159 33.01 -20.90 9.28
CA LYS A 159 33.68 -20.81 7.97
C LYS A 159 33.15 -19.64 7.15
N ARG A 160 34.01 -19.11 6.27
CA ARG A 160 33.60 -18.11 5.28
C ARG A 160 32.38 -18.60 4.50
N GLY A 161 31.37 -17.74 4.39
CA GLY A 161 30.12 -18.04 3.72
C GLY A 161 29.09 -18.76 4.59
N GLU A 162 29.40 -19.12 5.84
CA GLU A 162 28.39 -19.62 6.77
C GLU A 162 27.55 -18.48 7.35
N TYR A 163 26.27 -18.77 7.54
CA TYR A 163 25.34 -17.87 8.20
C TYR A 163 25.58 -17.89 9.70
N LEU A 164 25.58 -16.72 10.30
CA LEU A 164 25.49 -16.61 11.75
C LEU A 164 24.08 -16.97 12.20
N GLN A 165 23.94 -17.44 13.42
CA GLN A 165 22.68 -17.83 14.04
C GLN A 165 22.46 -17.03 15.33
N LEU A 166 21.29 -17.18 15.95
CA LEU A 166 20.98 -16.49 17.21
C LEU A 166 21.93 -16.91 18.33
N GLU A 167 22.41 -18.14 18.30
CA GLU A 167 23.35 -18.69 19.28
C GLU A 167 24.72 -18.00 19.21
N ASP A 168 25.09 -17.38 18.08
CA ASP A 168 26.35 -16.65 17.90
C ASP A 168 26.31 -15.25 18.56
N LEU A 169 25.16 -14.82 19.09
CA LEU A 169 25.04 -13.60 19.92
C LEU A 169 25.41 -13.83 21.40
N SER A 170 25.58 -15.09 21.82
CA SER A 170 25.78 -15.48 23.23
C SER A 170 27.22 -15.28 23.66
#